data_AF-A0A2N6C1Z5-F1
#
_entry.id   AF-A0A2N6C1Z5-F1
#
_cell.length_a   1.000
_cell.length_b   1.000
_cell.length_c   1.000
_cell.angle_alpha   90.00
_cell.angle_beta   90.00
_cell.angle_gamma   90.00
#
_symmetry.space_group_name_H-M   'P 1'
#
loop_
_entity.id
_entity.type
_entity.pdbx_description
1 polymer ?
#
loop_
_entity_poly.entity_id
_entity_poly.type
_entity_poly.pdbx_seq_one_letter_code
_entity_poly.pdbx_strand_id
1 'polypeptide(L)'
;MVRPLRIQYPGALYHVTNRGNERKPIFKDDKDRYKFLEILTRSLAIYSVKLYSFVLMSNHFHLLVETPLGNLSEFMRHFNISYTSAFNHRHRRSGHLYQGRYKSFLVECDEYLSMVSRYIHLNPVKVGVIKNKPVTEQLDILWSFRWSSLPGFCSVKKRWEFVDYALVLQDFGGDTPRGRARYKKQIGVDLVDGLPVKDRLVGQSLLGSDDFIQLIKNTYLEAGTGREQPGLSGVRKYLAKDVILEVVSSIAGKSGAEILQEAGALRQMAMEQLYRRGGMTNPEIGKLMGIDYSTVSQGRKRFRERLEQDNELKVLHTKVEDELSRVKI
;
A
#
# COMPACT_ATOMS: atom_id res chain seq x y z
N MET A 1 -5.05 -1.21 20.26
CA MET A 1 -5.31 -0.66 18.91
C MET A 1 -6.36 -1.53 18.23
N VAL A 2 -7.47 -0.94 17.77
CA VAL A 2 -8.56 -1.68 17.11
C VAL A 2 -8.04 -2.33 15.83
N ARG A 3 -8.46 -3.58 15.60
CA ARG A 3 -7.92 -4.47 14.56
C ARG A 3 -8.45 -4.03 13.19
N PRO A 4 -7.61 -3.76 12.18
CA PRO A 4 -8.08 -3.61 10.81
C PRO A 4 -8.71 -4.92 10.34
N LEU A 5 -9.87 -4.84 9.71
CA LEU A 5 -10.52 -5.98 9.04
C LEU A 5 -9.61 -6.44 7.89
N ARG A 6 -9.48 -7.76 7.72
CA ARG A 6 -8.82 -8.33 6.54
C ARG A 6 -9.89 -8.69 5.54
N ILE A 7 -9.98 -7.89 4.49
CA ILE A 7 -10.89 -8.13 3.37
C ILE A 7 -10.37 -9.34 2.62
N GLN A 8 -11.22 -10.36 2.47
CA GLN A 8 -10.91 -11.62 1.82
C GLN A 8 -12.05 -12.02 0.90
N TYR A 9 -11.70 -12.34 -0.35
CA TYR A 9 -12.62 -12.87 -1.35
C TYR A 9 -11.86 -13.73 -2.37
N PRO A 10 -12.55 -14.66 -3.06
CA PRO A 10 -11.96 -15.45 -4.14
C PRO A 10 -11.27 -14.60 -5.21
N GLY A 11 -10.02 -14.92 -5.56
CA GLY A 11 -9.23 -14.19 -6.55
C GLY A 11 -8.56 -12.91 -6.03
N ALA A 12 -8.72 -12.58 -4.74
CA ALA A 12 -8.09 -11.40 -4.18
C ALA A 12 -6.55 -11.47 -4.20
N LEU A 13 -5.92 -10.36 -4.56
CA LEU A 13 -4.47 -10.19 -4.65
C LEU A 13 -3.94 -9.37 -3.47
N TYR A 14 -2.82 -9.80 -2.89
CA TYR A 14 -2.24 -9.18 -1.70
C TYR A 14 -0.75 -8.99 -1.78
N HIS A 15 -0.29 -7.82 -1.36
CA HIS A 15 1.06 -7.64 -0.86
C HIS A 15 1.11 -8.00 0.62
N VAL A 16 1.84 -9.06 0.98
CA VAL A 16 1.98 -9.54 2.35
C VAL A 16 3.38 -9.27 2.88
N THR A 17 3.47 -8.80 4.12
CA THR A 17 4.76 -8.64 4.81
C THR A 17 4.68 -9.11 6.25
N ASN A 18 5.78 -9.68 6.75
CA ASN A 18 5.95 -9.96 8.17
C ASN A 18 7.41 -9.69 8.58
N ARG A 19 7.60 -9.26 9.83
CA ARG A 19 8.90 -8.80 10.34
C ARG A 19 9.20 -9.45 11.69
N GLY A 20 10.47 -9.75 11.92
CA GLY A 20 10.98 -10.35 13.15
C GLY A 20 10.72 -9.49 14.37
N ASN A 21 10.50 -10.16 15.51
CA ASN A 21 10.34 -9.51 16.79
C ASN A 21 11.59 -8.66 17.11
N GLU A 22 11.40 -7.46 17.65
CA GLU A 22 12.47 -6.47 17.88
C GLU A 22 13.32 -6.17 16.62
N ARG A 23 12.75 -6.34 15.42
CA ARG A 23 13.47 -6.23 14.13
C ARG A 23 14.66 -7.20 14.00
N LYS A 24 14.71 -8.25 14.83
CA LYS A 24 15.75 -9.28 14.78
C LYS A 24 15.66 -10.11 13.50
N PRO A 25 16.77 -10.72 13.06
CA PRO A 25 16.77 -11.60 11.90
C PRO A 25 15.76 -12.75 12.05
N ILE A 26 14.99 -12.98 10.99
CA ILE A 26 14.12 -14.16 10.83
C ILE A 26 14.81 -15.24 10.01
N PHE A 27 15.98 -14.93 9.43
CA PHE A 27 16.91 -15.87 8.81
C PHE A 27 18.30 -15.58 9.39
N LYS A 28 18.91 -16.54 10.08
CA LYS A 28 20.31 -16.41 10.53
C LYS A 28 21.29 -16.81 9.43
N ASP A 29 20.88 -17.72 8.55
CA ASP A 29 21.68 -18.22 7.44
C ASP A 29 20.82 -18.66 6.25
N ASP A 30 21.47 -19.16 5.22
CA ASP A 30 20.82 -19.62 4.00
C ASP A 30 19.99 -20.90 4.22
N LYS A 31 20.36 -21.74 5.19
CA LYS A 31 19.57 -22.93 5.57
C LYS A 31 18.19 -22.53 6.10
N ASP A 32 18.10 -21.42 6.85
CA ASP A 32 16.79 -20.88 7.30
C ASP A 32 15.94 -20.42 6.11
N ARG A 33 16.55 -19.77 5.12
CA ARG A 33 15.85 -19.31 3.92
C ARG A 33 15.37 -20.47 3.05
N TYR A 34 16.17 -21.52 2.88
CA TYR A 34 15.71 -22.72 2.19
C TYR A 34 14.55 -23.39 2.93
N LYS A 35 14.62 -23.50 4.27
CA LYS A 35 13.52 -24.08 5.04
C LYS A 35 12.25 -23.23 4.94
N PHE A 36 12.38 -21.91 4.92
CA PHE A 36 11.27 -20.99 4.68
C PHE A 36 10.62 -21.21 3.32
N LEU A 37 11.42 -21.30 2.24
CA LEU A 37 10.92 -21.53 0.89
C LEU A 37 10.26 -22.91 0.77
N GLU A 38 10.83 -23.96 1.36
CA GLU A 38 10.23 -25.30 1.41
C GLU A 38 8.84 -25.27 2.04
N ILE A 39 8.71 -24.65 3.23
CA ILE A 39 7.43 -24.53 3.94
C ILE A 39 6.45 -23.63 3.17
N LEU A 40 6.95 -22.57 2.52
CA LEU A 40 6.14 -21.67 1.70
C LEU A 40 5.55 -22.44 0.52
N THR A 41 6.37 -23.14 -0.27
CA THR A 41 5.94 -23.94 -1.41
C THR A 41 4.88 -24.97 -1.02
N ARG A 42 5.11 -25.70 0.07
CA ARG A 42 4.11 -26.65 0.59
C ARG A 42 2.80 -25.95 0.99
N SER A 43 2.89 -24.79 1.64
CA SER A 43 1.71 -24.04 2.07
C SER A 43 0.93 -23.45 0.88
N LEU A 44 1.63 -22.96 -0.15
CA LEU A 44 0.99 -22.49 -1.39
C LEU A 44 0.14 -23.60 -2.03
N ALA A 45 0.69 -24.82 -2.12
CA ALA A 45 -0.03 -25.97 -2.66
C ALA A 45 -1.24 -26.37 -1.81
N ILE A 46 -1.09 -26.48 -0.48
CA ILE A 46 -2.19 -26.87 0.43
C ILE A 46 -3.39 -25.91 0.32
N TYR A 47 -3.12 -24.61 0.23
CA TYR A 47 -4.15 -23.58 0.24
C TYR A 47 -4.53 -23.07 -1.16
N SER A 48 -3.97 -23.67 -2.22
CA SER A 48 -4.17 -23.25 -3.62
C SER A 48 -3.88 -21.76 -3.83
N VAL A 49 -2.87 -21.22 -3.16
CA VAL A 49 -2.45 -19.82 -3.25
C VAL A 49 -1.41 -19.69 -4.35
N LYS A 50 -1.56 -18.69 -5.23
CA LYS A 50 -0.56 -18.37 -6.25
C LYS A 50 0.41 -17.32 -5.73
N LEU A 51 1.69 -17.45 -6.06
CA LEU A 51 2.74 -16.50 -5.72
C LEU A 51 3.29 -15.86 -6.99
N TYR A 52 3.27 -14.53 -7.07
CA TYR A 52 3.75 -13.78 -8.24
C TYR A 52 5.14 -13.16 -8.04
N SER A 53 5.47 -12.77 -6.81
CA SER A 53 6.81 -12.28 -6.48
C SER A 53 7.11 -12.40 -5.00
N PHE A 54 8.39 -12.48 -4.66
CA PHE A 54 8.85 -12.46 -3.29
C PHE A 54 10.25 -11.86 -3.13
N VAL A 55 10.55 -11.42 -1.91
CA VAL A 55 11.90 -11.10 -1.45
C VAL A 55 12.06 -11.48 0.03
N LEU A 56 13.17 -12.13 0.36
CA LEU A 56 13.52 -12.51 1.73
C LEU A 56 14.66 -11.60 2.23
N MET A 57 14.30 -10.63 3.06
CA MET A 57 15.24 -9.76 3.77
C MET A 57 15.69 -10.43 5.06
N SER A 58 16.76 -9.96 5.69
CA SER A 58 17.29 -10.59 6.92
C SER A 58 16.27 -10.68 8.05
N ASN A 59 15.49 -9.62 8.28
CA ASN A 59 14.52 -9.52 9.37
C ASN A 59 13.04 -9.42 8.92
N HIS A 60 12.75 -9.54 7.64
CA HIS A 60 11.38 -9.50 7.13
C HIS A 60 11.29 -10.14 5.74
N PHE A 61 10.08 -10.39 5.25
CA PHE A 61 9.84 -10.85 3.90
C PHE A 61 8.69 -10.08 3.26
N HIS A 62 8.65 -10.08 1.92
CA HIS A 62 7.50 -9.60 1.15
C HIS A 62 7.06 -10.70 0.19
N LEU A 63 5.76 -10.91 0.08
CA LEU A 63 5.12 -11.82 -0.87
C LEU A 63 4.04 -11.05 -1.65
N LEU A 64 3.88 -11.33 -2.93
CA LEU A 64 2.73 -10.92 -3.74
C LEU A 64 1.94 -12.18 -4.07
N VAL A 65 0.77 -12.35 -3.45
CA VAL A 65 -0.01 -13.58 -3.52
C VAL A 65 -1.43 -13.32 -3.98
N GLU A 66 -1.97 -14.20 -4.81
CA GLU A 66 -3.41 -14.28 -5.07
C GLU A 66 -3.98 -15.46 -4.30
N THR A 67 -5.15 -15.26 -3.69
CA THR A 67 -5.93 -16.33 -3.06
C THR A 67 -7.18 -16.64 -3.86
N PRO A 68 -7.13 -17.58 -4.83
CA PRO A 68 -8.29 -18.03 -5.60
C PRO A 68 -9.51 -18.43 -4.74
N LEU A 69 -9.27 -18.93 -3.52
CA LEU A 69 -10.32 -19.36 -2.59
C LEU A 69 -10.63 -18.34 -1.47
N GLY A 70 -9.99 -17.16 -1.45
CA GLY A 70 -10.21 -16.15 -0.41
C GLY A 70 -9.70 -16.55 0.99
N ASN A 71 -8.71 -17.42 1.08
CA ASN A 71 -8.24 -18.11 2.30
C ASN A 71 -6.88 -17.61 2.81
N LEU A 72 -6.58 -16.32 2.66
CA LEU A 72 -5.28 -15.73 3.02
C LEU A 72 -4.94 -15.95 4.50
N SER A 73 -5.92 -15.85 5.39
CA SER A 73 -5.72 -15.95 6.84
C SER A 73 -5.29 -17.34 7.27
N GLU A 74 -5.87 -18.36 6.67
CA GLU A 74 -5.62 -19.78 6.89
C GLU A 74 -4.23 -20.14 6.37
N PHE A 75 -3.93 -19.73 5.12
CA PHE A 75 -2.61 -19.86 4.51
C PHE A 75 -1.53 -19.25 5.40
N MET A 76 -1.67 -17.97 5.76
CA MET A 76 -0.66 -17.25 6.54
C MET A 76 -0.55 -17.77 7.98
N ARG A 77 -1.65 -18.27 8.57
CA ARG A 77 -1.61 -18.89 9.90
C ARG A 77 -0.76 -20.15 9.87
N HIS A 78 -1.07 -21.08 8.96
CA HIS A 78 -0.31 -22.32 8.80
C HIS A 78 1.16 -22.01 8.50
N PHE A 79 1.40 -21.20 7.47
CA PHE A 79 2.75 -20.85 7.02
C PHE A 79 3.63 -20.26 8.13
N ASN A 80 3.14 -19.22 8.83
CA ASN A 80 3.92 -18.57 9.89
C ASN A 80 4.15 -19.49 11.09
N ILE A 81 3.17 -20.32 11.49
CA ILE A 81 3.32 -21.26 12.61
C ILE A 81 4.36 -22.33 12.27
N SER A 82 4.26 -22.94 11.10
CA SER A 82 5.19 -23.98 10.65
C SER A 82 6.62 -23.46 10.58
N TYR A 83 6.84 -22.27 10.00
CA TYR A 83 8.18 -21.69 9.95
C TYR A 83 8.71 -21.27 11.33
N THR A 84 7.87 -20.64 12.16
CA THR A 84 8.26 -20.26 13.53
C THR A 84 8.68 -21.49 14.34
N SER A 85 7.93 -22.58 14.23
CA SER A 85 8.26 -23.86 14.89
C SER A 85 9.60 -24.41 14.42
N ALA A 86 9.82 -24.49 13.10
CA ALA A 86 11.06 -24.98 12.52
C ALA A 86 12.28 -24.12 12.93
N PHE A 87 12.13 -22.79 12.88
CA PHE A 87 13.18 -21.86 13.29
C PHE A 87 13.51 -21.99 14.78
N ASN A 88 12.49 -22.02 15.63
CA ASN A 88 12.66 -22.13 17.08
C ASN A 88 13.32 -23.45 17.47
N HIS A 89 12.90 -24.57 16.87
CA HIS A 89 13.52 -25.87 17.07
C HIS A 89 15.00 -25.86 16.69
N ARG A 90 15.32 -25.39 15.47
CA ARG A 90 16.69 -25.35 14.97
C ARG A 90 17.62 -24.47 15.82
N HIS A 91 17.11 -23.33 16.29
CA HIS A 91 17.89 -22.34 17.05
C HIS A 91 17.77 -22.47 18.57
N ARG A 92 17.11 -23.53 19.07
CA ARG A 92 16.84 -23.77 20.50
C ARG A 92 16.22 -22.54 21.18
N ARG A 93 15.25 -21.92 20.51
CA ARG A 93 14.51 -20.75 20.99
C ARG A 93 13.10 -21.13 21.39
N SER A 94 12.50 -20.31 22.25
CA SER A 94 11.09 -20.32 22.56
C SER A 94 10.49 -18.92 22.31
N GLY A 95 9.15 -18.86 22.22
CA GLY A 95 8.41 -17.61 22.03
C GLY A 95 8.27 -17.16 20.57
N HIS A 96 7.89 -15.90 20.40
CA HIS A 96 7.52 -15.33 19.09
C HIS A 96 8.74 -15.04 18.21
N LEU A 97 8.69 -15.50 16.96
CA LEU A 97 9.66 -15.12 15.94
C LEU A 97 9.34 -13.75 15.33
N TYR A 98 8.05 -13.47 15.10
CA TYR A 98 7.58 -12.23 14.49
C TYR A 98 7.10 -11.23 15.53
N GLN A 99 7.15 -9.94 15.21
CA GLN A 99 6.70 -8.84 16.09
C GLN A 99 5.17 -8.79 16.28
N GLY A 100 4.42 -9.64 15.57
CA GLY A 100 2.97 -9.69 15.60
C GLY A 100 2.40 -10.39 14.38
N ARG A 101 1.15 -10.07 14.05
CA ARG A 101 0.51 -10.59 12.83
C ARG A 101 1.17 -9.98 11.58
N TYR A 102 1.15 -10.74 10.49
CA TYR A 102 1.50 -10.22 9.16
C TYR A 102 0.59 -9.04 8.77
N LYS A 103 1.16 -8.13 7.97
CA LYS A 103 0.42 -7.09 7.25
C LYS A 103 0.06 -7.60 5.85
N SER A 104 -1.12 -7.23 5.38
CA SER A 104 -1.64 -7.56 4.05
C SER A 104 -2.25 -6.30 3.47
N PHE A 105 -1.81 -5.92 2.27
CA PHE A 105 -2.38 -4.83 1.49
C PHE A 105 -3.13 -5.47 0.32
N LEU A 106 -4.43 -5.18 0.16
CA LEU A 106 -5.22 -5.63 -0.98
C LEU A 106 -4.80 -4.84 -2.21
N VAL A 107 -4.55 -5.52 -3.31
CA VAL A 107 -4.02 -4.96 -4.55
C VAL A 107 -5.02 -5.22 -5.68
N GLU A 108 -5.36 -4.21 -6.46
CA GLU A 108 -6.09 -4.39 -7.71
C GLU A 108 -5.18 -5.01 -8.78
N CYS A 109 -5.64 -6.06 -9.45
CA CYS A 109 -4.79 -6.85 -10.34
C CYS A 109 -4.31 -6.03 -11.55
N ASP A 110 -5.24 -5.44 -12.28
CA ASP A 110 -5.01 -4.95 -13.65
C ASP A 110 -4.00 -3.81 -13.73
N GLU A 111 -4.02 -2.88 -12.76
CA GLU A 111 -3.14 -1.72 -12.80
C GLU A 111 -1.91 -1.86 -11.87
N TYR A 112 -2.03 -2.61 -10.77
CA TYR A 112 -1.07 -2.54 -9.68
C TYR A 112 -0.21 -3.78 -9.50
N LEU A 113 -0.56 -4.93 -10.09
CA LEU A 113 0.18 -6.18 -9.92
C LEU A 113 1.66 -6.02 -10.27
N SER A 114 1.98 -5.53 -11.47
CA SER A 114 3.38 -5.41 -11.90
C SER A 114 4.13 -4.33 -11.12
N MET A 115 3.45 -3.24 -10.76
CA MET A 115 4.00 -2.17 -9.92
C MET A 115 4.43 -2.71 -8.56
N VAL A 116 3.57 -3.48 -7.90
CA VAL A 116 3.88 -4.08 -6.60
C VAL A 116 5.01 -5.11 -6.71
N SER A 117 5.04 -5.89 -7.80
CA SER A 117 6.16 -6.81 -8.06
C SER A 117 7.50 -6.06 -8.13
N ARG A 118 7.57 -4.96 -8.88
CA ARG A 118 8.79 -4.12 -8.96
C ARG A 118 9.13 -3.49 -7.62
N TYR A 119 8.13 -2.99 -6.89
CA TYR A 119 8.32 -2.48 -5.52
C TYR A 119 8.93 -3.52 -4.59
N ILE A 120 8.44 -4.76 -4.62
CA ILE A 120 8.97 -5.87 -3.84
C ILE A 120 10.43 -6.12 -4.19
N HIS A 121 10.76 -6.23 -5.47
CA HIS A 121 12.12 -6.52 -5.92
C HIS A 121 13.13 -5.40 -5.60
N LEU A 122 12.70 -4.16 -5.46
CA LEU A 122 13.58 -3.03 -5.08
C LEU A 122 13.90 -2.98 -3.57
N ASN A 123 13.28 -3.81 -2.73
CA ASN A 123 13.51 -3.76 -1.27
C ASN A 123 14.98 -3.97 -0.83
N PRO A 124 15.79 -4.87 -1.46
CA PRO A 124 17.16 -5.11 -1.03
C PRO A 124 18.05 -3.86 -1.03
N VAL A 125 17.78 -2.90 -1.94
CA VAL A 125 18.56 -1.67 -2.07
C VAL A 125 17.92 -0.46 -1.39
N LYS A 126 16.68 -0.58 -0.89
CA LYS A 126 15.97 0.50 -0.20
C LYS A 126 16.28 0.56 1.31
N VAL A 127 17.25 -0.21 1.80
CA VAL A 127 17.54 -0.36 3.23
C VAL A 127 19.02 -0.13 3.59
N GLY A 128 19.25 0.34 4.80
CA GLY A 128 20.58 0.46 5.41
C GLY A 128 21.56 1.29 4.57
N VAL A 129 22.82 0.88 4.56
CA VAL A 129 23.90 1.55 3.82
C VAL A 129 23.75 1.41 2.30
N ILE A 130 23.00 0.40 1.82
CA ILE A 130 22.87 0.12 0.39
C ILE A 130 22.10 1.23 -0.32
N LYS A 131 21.13 1.84 0.35
CA LYS A 131 20.34 2.97 -0.18
C LYS A 131 21.20 4.14 -0.66
N ASN A 132 22.37 4.34 -0.06
CA ASN A 132 23.25 5.46 -0.35
C ASN A 132 24.39 5.08 -1.32
N LYS A 133 24.44 3.82 -1.78
CA LYS A 133 25.43 3.36 -2.75
C LYS A 133 25.12 3.93 -4.14
N PRO A 134 26.12 4.05 -5.03
CA PRO A 134 25.87 4.42 -6.43
C PRO A 134 24.83 3.49 -7.08
N VAL A 135 24.03 4.02 -8.01
CA VAL A 135 22.97 3.27 -8.69
C VAL A 135 23.52 1.99 -9.35
N THR A 136 24.71 2.05 -9.94
CA THR A 136 25.38 0.89 -10.54
C THR A 136 25.61 -0.23 -9.54
N GLU A 137 26.13 0.10 -8.35
CA GLU A 137 26.36 -0.89 -7.28
C GLU A 137 25.04 -1.44 -6.73
N GLN A 138 24.01 -0.60 -6.61
CA GLN A 138 22.67 -1.05 -6.20
C GLN A 138 22.10 -2.05 -7.22
N LEU A 139 22.24 -1.78 -8.52
CA LEU A 139 21.81 -2.71 -9.56
C LEU A 139 22.56 -4.04 -9.49
N ASP A 140 23.87 -4.03 -9.31
CA ASP A 140 24.67 -5.26 -9.17
C ASP A 140 24.23 -6.11 -7.97
N ILE A 141 23.91 -5.46 -6.85
CA ILE A 141 23.32 -6.11 -5.68
C ILE A 141 21.98 -6.76 -6.04
N LEU A 142 21.06 -6.02 -6.70
CA LEU A 142 19.75 -6.56 -7.09
C LEU A 142 19.87 -7.79 -8.00
N TRP A 143 20.75 -7.74 -9.01
CA TRP A 143 20.90 -8.81 -9.98
C TRP A 143 21.56 -10.06 -9.40
N SER A 144 22.36 -9.92 -8.34
CA SER A 144 23.00 -11.01 -7.61
C SER A 144 22.17 -11.50 -6.41
N PHE A 145 21.12 -10.76 -6.01
CA PHE A 145 20.32 -11.09 -4.82
C PHE A 145 19.42 -12.31 -5.04
N ARG A 146 19.99 -13.49 -4.77
CA ARG A 146 19.35 -14.80 -4.95
C ARG A 146 18.09 -15.05 -4.12
N TRP A 147 17.90 -14.30 -3.03
CA TRP A 147 16.80 -14.48 -2.09
C TRP A 147 15.56 -13.67 -2.50
N SER A 148 15.28 -13.65 -3.79
CA SER A 148 14.13 -12.99 -4.40
C SER A 148 13.71 -13.70 -5.68
N SER A 149 12.53 -13.39 -6.19
CA SER A 149 12.10 -13.83 -7.52
C SER A 149 12.70 -13.03 -8.67
N LEU A 150 13.37 -11.89 -8.43
CA LEU A 150 13.86 -10.97 -9.46
C LEU A 150 14.78 -11.63 -10.50
N PRO A 151 15.77 -12.47 -10.13
CA PRO A 151 16.61 -13.13 -11.13
C PRO A 151 15.80 -13.99 -12.11
N GLY A 152 14.70 -14.60 -11.62
CA GLY A 152 13.76 -15.37 -12.41
C GLY A 152 12.86 -14.54 -13.31
N PHE A 153 12.71 -13.22 -13.07
CA PHE A 153 12.10 -12.28 -14.04
C PHE A 153 13.10 -11.90 -15.14
N CYS A 154 14.38 -11.82 -14.81
CA CYS A 154 15.43 -11.47 -15.77
C CYS A 154 15.89 -12.65 -16.65
N SER A 155 15.73 -13.90 -16.20
CA SER A 155 16.19 -15.09 -16.92
C SER A 155 15.36 -16.33 -16.59
N VAL A 156 14.98 -17.08 -17.63
CA VAL A 156 14.24 -18.35 -17.49
C VAL A 156 15.03 -19.39 -16.69
N LYS A 157 16.36 -19.39 -16.82
CA LYS A 157 17.26 -20.34 -16.13
C LYS A 157 17.32 -20.14 -14.61
N LYS A 158 16.81 -19.00 -14.10
CA LYS A 158 16.84 -18.63 -12.68
C LYS A 158 15.45 -18.58 -12.05
N ARG A 159 14.45 -19.20 -12.69
CA ARG A 159 13.07 -19.24 -12.17
C ARG A 159 12.97 -20.10 -10.92
N TRP A 160 12.05 -19.69 -10.06
CA TRP A 160 11.51 -20.54 -9.01
C TRP A 160 10.24 -21.17 -9.54
N GLU A 161 10.12 -22.50 -9.47
CA GLU A 161 8.98 -23.24 -10.06
C GLU A 161 7.64 -22.86 -9.42
N PHE A 162 7.65 -22.48 -8.14
CA PHE A 162 6.45 -22.08 -7.39
C PHE A 162 6.05 -20.62 -7.59
N VAL A 163 6.70 -19.88 -8.50
CA VAL A 163 6.37 -18.49 -8.83
C VAL A 163 5.73 -18.42 -10.21
N ASP A 164 4.56 -17.80 -10.29
CA ASP A 164 3.92 -17.46 -11.55
C ASP A 164 4.48 -16.12 -12.06
N TYR A 165 5.26 -16.20 -13.14
CA TYR A 165 5.88 -15.02 -13.76
C TYR A 165 5.01 -14.42 -14.86
N ALA A 166 4.08 -15.19 -15.43
CA ALA A 166 3.44 -14.85 -16.69
C ALA A 166 2.55 -13.62 -16.55
N LEU A 167 1.73 -13.59 -15.49
CA LEU A 167 0.78 -12.50 -15.26
C LEU A 167 1.50 -11.16 -15.04
N VAL A 168 2.57 -11.14 -14.24
CA VAL A 168 3.37 -9.93 -14.01
C VAL A 168 4.10 -9.47 -15.29
N LEU A 169 4.57 -10.40 -16.11
CA LEU A 169 5.29 -10.09 -17.34
C LEU A 169 4.35 -9.69 -18.49
N GLN A 170 3.03 -9.87 -18.35
CA GLN A 170 2.05 -9.50 -19.37
C GLN A 170 2.14 -8.02 -19.74
N ASP A 171 2.25 -7.14 -18.75
CA ASP A 171 2.46 -5.68 -18.92
C ASP A 171 3.73 -5.32 -19.71
N PHE A 172 4.65 -6.27 -19.84
CA PHE A 172 5.92 -6.10 -20.53
C PHE A 172 5.97 -6.83 -21.88
N GLY A 173 4.85 -7.37 -22.37
CA GLY A 173 4.81 -8.18 -23.59
C GLY A 173 5.02 -9.68 -23.36
N GLY A 174 4.62 -10.15 -22.17
CA GLY A 174 4.56 -11.55 -21.80
C GLY A 174 5.89 -12.18 -21.36
N ASP A 175 5.82 -13.45 -21.02
CA ASP A 175 6.95 -14.27 -20.56
C ASP A 175 7.88 -14.69 -21.71
N THR A 176 8.46 -13.68 -22.38
CA THR A 176 9.34 -13.81 -23.53
C THR A 176 10.69 -13.17 -23.24
N PRO A 177 11.77 -13.49 -24.00
CA PRO A 177 13.06 -12.80 -23.84
C PRO A 177 12.94 -11.27 -23.92
N ARG A 178 12.07 -10.76 -24.80
CA ARG A 178 11.79 -9.32 -24.95
C ARG A 178 11.07 -8.75 -23.73
N GLY A 179 10.02 -9.42 -23.23
CA GLY A 179 9.29 -8.92 -22.07
C GLY A 179 10.11 -8.93 -20.78
N ARG A 180 10.93 -9.96 -20.61
CA ARG A 180 11.91 -10.05 -19.50
C ARG A 180 12.96 -8.94 -19.55
N ALA A 181 13.44 -8.60 -20.75
CA ALA A 181 14.36 -7.47 -20.94
C ALA A 181 13.69 -6.13 -20.62
N ARG A 182 12.43 -5.93 -20.99
CA ARG A 182 11.65 -4.73 -20.62
C ARG A 182 11.43 -4.63 -19.12
N TYR A 183 11.05 -5.72 -18.45
CA TYR A 183 10.93 -5.76 -16.99
C TYR A 183 12.24 -5.38 -16.30
N LYS A 184 13.36 -5.97 -16.74
CA LYS A 184 14.70 -5.66 -16.22
C LYS A 184 15.05 -4.18 -16.41
N LYS A 185 14.76 -3.61 -17.59
CA LYS A 185 14.97 -2.19 -17.87
C LYS A 185 14.12 -1.33 -16.92
N GLN A 186 12.86 -1.68 -16.72
CA GLN A 186 11.95 -0.93 -15.85
C GLN A 186 12.40 -0.91 -14.39
N ILE A 187 12.97 -2.00 -13.87
CA ILE A 187 13.56 -2.01 -12.52
C ILE A 187 14.69 -0.96 -12.38
N GLY A 188 15.49 -0.77 -13.44
CA GLY A 188 16.52 0.27 -13.46
C GLY A 188 15.94 1.68 -13.46
N VAL A 189 14.88 1.91 -14.23
CA VAL A 189 14.14 3.18 -14.25
C VAL A 189 13.53 3.47 -12.87
N ASP A 190 12.77 2.52 -12.31
CA ASP A 190 12.11 2.64 -11.01
C ASP A 190 13.09 2.83 -9.83
N LEU A 191 14.34 2.40 -9.99
CA LEU A 191 15.39 2.62 -9.00
C LEU A 191 15.85 4.08 -8.98
N VAL A 192 15.96 4.72 -10.15
CA VAL A 192 16.40 6.11 -10.32
C VAL A 192 15.27 7.08 -10.05
N ASP A 193 14.14 6.89 -10.73
CA ASP A 193 13.00 7.82 -10.71
C ASP A 193 12.14 7.64 -9.45
N GLY A 194 12.28 6.47 -8.79
CA GLY A 194 11.44 6.07 -7.68
C GLY A 194 10.14 5.41 -8.15
N LEU A 195 9.44 4.79 -7.19
CA LEU A 195 8.18 4.10 -7.45
C LEU A 195 7.15 4.45 -6.37
N PRO A 196 6.09 5.22 -6.70
CA PRO A 196 5.22 5.87 -5.71
C PRO A 196 4.13 4.94 -5.15
N VAL A 197 4.46 3.67 -4.85
CA VAL A 197 3.48 2.71 -4.30
C VAL A 197 2.90 3.18 -2.97
N LYS A 198 3.71 3.86 -2.15
CA LYS A 198 3.26 4.33 -0.83
C LYS A 198 2.28 5.50 -0.92
N ASP A 199 2.36 6.29 -1.98
CA ASP A 199 1.50 7.46 -2.17
C ASP A 199 0.11 7.04 -2.69
N ARG A 200 0.03 5.86 -3.30
CA ARG A 200 -1.21 5.24 -3.78
C ARG A 200 -1.88 4.31 -2.75
N LEU A 201 -1.29 4.16 -1.56
CA LEU A 201 -1.87 3.36 -0.47
C LEU A 201 -3.01 4.11 0.21
N VAL A 202 -4.22 3.58 0.14
CA VAL A 202 -5.39 4.15 0.82
C VAL A 202 -5.69 3.39 2.12
N GLY A 203 -5.94 4.13 3.20
CA GLY A 203 -6.23 3.58 4.53
C GLY A 203 -5.17 2.62 5.09
N GLN A 204 -3.92 2.75 4.63
CA GLN A 204 -2.79 1.89 5.00
C GLN A 204 -2.95 0.41 4.59
N SER A 205 -3.90 0.05 3.72
CA SER A 205 -4.23 -1.36 3.43
C SER A 205 -4.79 -1.65 2.03
N LEU A 206 -5.14 -0.64 1.23
CA LEU A 206 -5.67 -0.81 -0.12
C LEU A 206 -4.73 -0.15 -1.14
N LEU A 207 -4.51 -0.80 -2.27
CA LEU A 207 -3.76 -0.28 -3.40
C LEU A 207 -4.54 -0.60 -4.68
N GLY A 208 -5.17 0.41 -5.27
CA GLY A 208 -6.02 0.26 -6.45
C GLY A 208 -6.50 1.62 -6.95
N SER A 209 -7.19 1.60 -8.08
CA SER A 209 -7.96 2.71 -8.64
C SER A 209 -9.04 3.19 -7.66
N ASP A 210 -9.52 4.41 -7.87
CA ASP A 210 -10.60 4.97 -7.05
C ASP A 210 -11.87 4.11 -7.14
N ASP A 211 -12.20 3.61 -8.34
CA ASP A 211 -13.33 2.71 -8.58
C ASP A 211 -13.20 1.40 -7.79
N PHE A 212 -12.02 0.79 -7.77
CA PHE A 212 -11.77 -0.40 -6.97
C PHE A 212 -11.91 -0.13 -5.47
N ILE A 213 -11.38 1.00 -5.00
CA ILE A 213 -11.50 1.39 -3.60
C ILE A 213 -12.96 1.58 -3.20
N GLN A 214 -13.77 2.21 -4.06
CA GLN A 214 -15.21 2.39 -3.86
C GLN A 214 -15.95 1.05 -3.85
N LEU A 215 -15.66 0.17 -4.80
CA LEU A 215 -16.25 -1.17 -4.87
C LEU A 215 -16.01 -1.94 -3.58
N ILE A 216 -14.75 -1.96 -3.10
CA ILE A 216 -14.37 -2.66 -1.88
C ILE A 216 -15.07 -2.07 -0.65
N LYS A 217 -15.28 -0.74 -0.62
CA LYS A 217 -16.05 -0.09 0.45
C LYS A 217 -17.50 -0.50 0.47
N ASN A 218 -18.18 -0.32 -0.65
CA ASN A 218 -19.62 -0.58 -0.75
C ASN A 218 -19.92 -2.05 -0.43
N THR A 219 -19.04 -2.95 -0.89
CA THR A 219 -19.21 -4.39 -0.72
C THR A 219 -18.87 -4.88 0.69
N TYR A 220 -17.75 -4.45 1.27
CA TYR A 220 -17.21 -5.07 2.49
C TYR A 220 -17.20 -4.15 3.71
N LEU A 221 -17.42 -2.85 3.53
CA LEU A 221 -17.24 -1.85 4.59
C LEU A 221 -18.52 -1.07 4.92
N GLU A 222 -19.46 -0.90 3.98
CA GLU A 222 -20.75 -0.25 4.22
C GLU A 222 -21.86 -1.22 4.67
N ALA A 223 -21.70 -2.51 4.42
CA ALA A 223 -22.56 -3.57 4.97
C ALA A 223 -22.30 -3.82 6.48
N GLY A 224 -22.65 -2.84 7.31
CA GLY A 224 -23.17 -3.07 8.66
C GLY A 224 -22.35 -3.87 9.68
N THR A 225 -21.01 -3.78 9.75
CA THR A 225 -20.27 -4.22 10.95
C THR A 225 -19.95 -3.03 11.85
N GLY A 226 -20.87 -2.74 12.77
CA GLY A 226 -20.92 -1.55 13.65
C GLY A 226 -19.80 -1.40 14.69
N ARG A 227 -18.53 -1.47 14.30
CA ARG A 227 -17.40 -1.02 15.12
C ARG A 227 -16.49 -0.14 14.28
N GLU A 228 -16.16 1.06 14.75
CA GLU A 228 -15.20 1.97 14.10
C GLU A 228 -13.87 1.24 13.82
N GLN A 229 -13.50 1.13 12.55
CA GLN A 229 -12.29 0.41 12.13
C GLN A 229 -11.20 1.41 11.71
N PRO A 230 -9.96 1.35 12.24
CA PRO A 230 -8.92 2.35 11.98
C PRO A 230 -8.38 2.39 10.54
N GLY A 231 -8.45 1.26 9.81
CA GLY A 231 -8.15 1.26 8.37
C GLY A 231 -9.23 2.03 7.59
N LEU A 232 -10.48 1.82 7.97
CA LEU A 232 -11.67 2.49 7.44
C LEU A 232 -11.66 4.00 7.66
N SER A 233 -11.16 4.49 8.79
CA SER A 233 -11.06 5.95 9.00
C SER A 233 -10.10 6.57 7.98
N GLY A 234 -8.96 5.93 7.68
CA GLY A 234 -8.04 6.40 6.65
C GLY A 234 -8.64 6.38 5.24
N VAL A 235 -9.39 5.33 4.87
CA VAL A 235 -10.06 5.29 3.56
C VAL A 235 -11.24 6.26 3.50
N ARG A 236 -12.05 6.41 4.57
CA ARG A 236 -13.14 7.41 4.65
C ARG A 236 -12.60 8.83 4.53
N LYS A 237 -11.51 9.17 5.23
CA LYS A 237 -10.83 10.47 5.10
C LYS A 237 -10.39 10.78 3.67
N TYR A 238 -9.86 9.79 2.95
CA TYR A 238 -9.41 9.98 1.56
C TYR A 238 -10.57 10.24 0.60
N LEU A 239 -11.65 9.45 0.67
CA LEU A 239 -12.82 9.72 -0.17
C LEU A 239 -13.51 11.01 0.21
N ALA A 240 -13.61 11.30 1.50
CA ALA A 240 -14.09 12.59 1.96
C ALA A 240 -13.27 13.72 1.35
N LYS A 241 -11.94 13.57 1.26
CA LYS A 241 -11.08 14.56 0.61
C LYS A 241 -11.47 14.80 -0.84
N ASP A 242 -11.61 13.76 -1.65
CA ASP A 242 -11.95 13.92 -3.07
C ASP A 242 -13.36 14.46 -3.27
N VAL A 243 -14.35 13.93 -2.54
CA VAL A 243 -15.73 14.45 -2.56
C VAL A 243 -15.80 15.92 -2.10
N ILE A 244 -15.11 16.27 -1.01
CA ILE A 244 -15.06 17.65 -0.50
C ILE A 244 -14.42 18.57 -1.53
N LEU A 245 -13.31 18.17 -2.13
CA LEU A 245 -12.65 18.99 -3.15
C LEU A 245 -13.51 19.13 -4.40
N GLU A 246 -14.21 18.08 -4.84
CA GLU A 246 -15.11 18.12 -5.99
C GLU A 246 -16.31 19.04 -5.73
N VAL A 247 -16.98 18.91 -4.58
CA VAL A 247 -18.10 19.77 -4.20
C VAL A 247 -17.67 21.23 -4.08
N VAL A 248 -16.54 21.50 -3.41
CA VAL A 248 -15.98 22.85 -3.29
C VAL A 248 -15.62 23.42 -4.68
N SER A 249 -15.05 22.59 -5.55
CA SER A 249 -14.67 22.97 -6.93
C SER A 249 -15.88 23.31 -7.79
N SER A 250 -16.91 22.45 -7.78
CA SER A 250 -18.15 22.62 -8.53
C SER A 250 -18.89 23.90 -8.13
N ILE A 251 -18.99 24.15 -6.83
CA ILE A 251 -19.69 25.33 -6.29
C ILE A 251 -18.88 26.61 -6.48
N ALA A 252 -17.55 26.54 -6.41
CA ALA A 252 -16.67 27.71 -6.58
C ALA A 252 -16.33 28.02 -8.05
N GLY A 253 -16.68 27.15 -9.00
CA GLY A 253 -16.35 27.30 -10.41
C GLY A 253 -14.84 27.26 -10.72
N LYS A 254 -14.06 26.58 -9.88
CA LYS A 254 -12.60 26.42 -10.01
C LYS A 254 -12.21 24.96 -9.88
N SER A 255 -11.11 24.55 -10.51
CA SER A 255 -10.62 23.17 -10.35
C SER A 255 -10.04 22.93 -8.94
N GLY A 256 -10.05 21.67 -8.50
CA GLY A 256 -9.48 21.29 -7.20
C GLY A 256 -7.99 21.61 -7.10
N ALA A 257 -7.25 21.53 -8.22
CA ALA A 257 -5.83 21.89 -8.26
C ALA A 257 -5.61 23.40 -8.04
N GLU A 258 -6.46 24.25 -8.62
CA GLU A 258 -6.40 25.70 -8.41
C GLU A 258 -6.72 26.06 -6.96
N ILE A 259 -7.75 25.45 -6.37
CA ILE A 259 -8.15 25.68 -4.97
C ILE A 259 -7.02 25.28 -4.00
N LEU A 260 -6.30 24.20 -4.29
CA LEU A 260 -5.20 23.73 -3.44
C LEU A 260 -3.96 24.63 -3.52
N GLN A 261 -3.77 25.36 -4.62
CA GLN A 261 -2.60 26.22 -4.84
C GLN A 261 -2.86 27.71 -4.55
N GLU A 262 -4.11 28.18 -4.67
CA GLU A 262 -4.48 29.58 -4.51
C GLU A 262 -4.39 30.08 -3.05
N ALA A 263 -4.06 31.34 -2.85
CA ALA A 263 -4.20 31.98 -1.54
C ALA A 263 -5.59 32.62 -1.44
N GLY A 264 -6.39 32.29 -0.42
CA GLY A 264 -7.70 32.94 -0.28
C GLY A 264 -8.73 32.13 0.49
N ALA A 265 -9.98 32.61 0.45
CA ALA A 265 -11.09 32.06 1.21
C ALA A 265 -11.45 30.63 0.78
N LEU A 266 -11.35 30.30 -0.51
CA LEU A 266 -11.67 28.97 -1.04
C LEU A 266 -10.73 27.87 -0.54
N ARG A 267 -9.42 28.14 -0.54
CA ARG A 267 -8.44 27.21 0.04
C ARG A 267 -8.66 27.02 1.54
N GLN A 268 -8.99 28.10 2.25
CA GLN A 268 -9.26 28.03 3.69
C GLN A 268 -10.58 27.29 3.98
N MET A 269 -11.59 27.43 3.13
CA MET A 269 -12.83 26.65 3.16
C MET A 269 -12.54 25.16 2.95
N ALA A 270 -11.74 24.82 1.94
CA ALA A 270 -11.30 23.44 1.72
C ALA A 270 -10.54 22.88 2.94
N MET A 271 -9.63 23.65 3.55
CA MET A 271 -8.96 23.24 4.80
C MET A 271 -9.97 22.97 5.94
N GLU A 272 -11.00 23.81 6.09
CA GLU A 272 -12.01 23.64 7.15
C GLU A 272 -12.88 22.41 6.90
N GLN A 273 -13.32 22.19 5.66
CA GLN A 273 -14.14 21.04 5.30
C GLN A 273 -13.37 19.72 5.39
N LEU A 274 -12.13 19.68 4.89
CA LEU A 274 -11.25 18.51 5.01
C LEU A 274 -10.99 18.13 6.48
N TYR A 275 -10.93 19.11 7.38
CA TYR A 275 -10.78 18.85 8.81
C TYR A 275 -12.10 18.42 9.46
N ARG A 276 -13.18 19.20 9.29
CA ARG A 276 -14.45 18.98 10.01
C ARG A 276 -15.22 17.79 9.48
N ARG A 277 -15.41 17.72 8.16
CA ARG A 277 -16.18 16.68 7.48
C ARG A 277 -15.27 15.54 7.05
N GLY A 278 -14.08 15.88 6.55
CA GLY A 278 -13.12 14.89 6.06
C GLY A 278 -12.33 14.15 7.12
N GLY A 279 -12.37 14.58 8.39
CA GLY A 279 -11.67 13.92 9.50
C GLY A 279 -10.14 13.96 9.39
N MET A 280 -9.57 14.75 8.48
CA MET A 280 -8.13 14.91 8.31
C MET A 280 -7.53 15.77 9.42
N THR A 281 -6.30 15.47 9.82
CA THR A 281 -5.53 16.28 10.77
C THR A 281 -4.82 17.43 10.07
N ASN A 282 -4.49 18.50 10.82
CA ASN A 282 -3.75 19.64 10.25
C ASN A 282 -2.43 19.23 9.55
N PRO A 283 -1.62 18.27 10.08
CA PRO A 283 -0.44 17.78 9.36
C PRO A 283 -0.76 17.04 8.06
N GLU A 284 -1.84 16.25 8.02
CA GLU A 284 -2.27 15.55 6.80
C GLU A 284 -2.71 16.54 5.70
N ILE A 285 -3.48 17.56 6.07
CA ILE A 285 -3.90 18.65 5.17
C ILE A 285 -2.68 19.48 4.72
N GLY A 286 -1.73 19.73 5.62
CA GLY A 286 -0.51 20.47 5.30
C GLY A 286 0.33 19.75 4.25
N LYS A 287 0.52 18.44 4.43
CA LYS A 287 1.19 17.59 3.44
C LYS A 287 0.47 17.59 2.08
N LEU A 288 -0.87 17.53 2.08
CA LEU A 288 -1.68 17.59 0.85
C LEU A 288 -1.47 18.90 0.08
N MET A 289 -1.35 20.02 0.80
CA MET A 289 -1.28 21.37 0.23
C MET A 289 0.16 21.91 0.10
N GLY A 290 1.18 21.11 0.42
CA GLY A 290 2.59 21.53 0.37
C GLY A 290 2.96 22.64 1.36
N ILE A 291 2.27 22.72 2.51
CA ILE A 291 2.44 23.78 3.53
C ILE A 291 2.56 23.19 4.93
N ASP A 292 3.03 24.00 5.89
CA ASP A 292 3.15 23.58 7.29
C ASP A 292 1.79 23.44 7.99
N TYR A 293 1.70 22.54 8.97
CA TYR A 293 0.46 22.30 9.74
C TYR A 293 -0.04 23.56 10.47
N SER A 294 0.87 24.45 10.88
CA SER A 294 0.52 25.73 11.50
C SER A 294 -0.20 26.66 10.52
N THR A 295 0.17 26.62 9.24
CA THR A 295 -0.48 27.40 8.17
C THR A 295 -1.91 26.92 7.94
N VAL A 296 -2.15 25.60 8.00
CA VAL A 296 -3.49 25.01 7.93
C VAL A 296 -4.35 25.46 9.12
N SER A 297 -3.80 25.35 10.34
CA SER A 297 -4.50 25.76 11.56
C SER A 297 -4.94 27.22 11.52
N GLN A 298 -4.03 28.12 11.12
CA GLN A 298 -4.31 29.55 10.98
C GLN A 298 -5.27 29.85 9.82
N GLY A 299 -5.15 29.14 8.70
CA GLY A 299 -6.07 29.28 7.55
C GLY A 299 -7.51 28.99 7.93
N ARG A 300 -7.75 27.90 8.67
CA ARG A 300 -9.06 27.51 9.19
C ARG A 300 -9.63 28.51 10.19
N LYS A 301 -8.80 29.08 11.05
CA LYS A 301 -9.20 30.15 11.98
C LYS A 301 -9.68 31.37 11.21
N ARG A 302 -8.88 31.86 10.26
CA ARG A 302 -9.21 33.01 9.39
C ARG A 302 -10.49 32.78 8.58
N PHE A 303 -10.73 31.55 8.13
CA PHE A 303 -11.97 31.22 7.42
C PHE A 303 -13.22 31.47 8.27
N ARG A 304 -13.20 31.00 9.52
CA ARG A 304 -14.32 31.19 10.45
C ARG A 304 -14.56 32.67 10.77
N GLU A 305 -13.48 33.43 10.96
CA GLU A 305 -13.57 34.89 11.17
C GLU A 305 -14.14 35.61 9.94
N ARG A 306 -13.73 35.21 8.72
CA ARG A 306 -14.27 35.79 7.48
C ARG A 306 -15.73 35.45 7.24
N LEU A 307 -16.18 34.25 7.62
CA LEU A 307 -17.59 33.84 7.52
C LEU A 307 -18.55 34.75 8.30
N GLU A 308 -18.07 35.44 9.33
CA GLU A 308 -18.87 36.40 10.11
C GLU A 308 -19.05 37.75 9.38
N GLN A 309 -18.16 38.07 8.44
CA GLN A 309 -18.06 39.38 7.80
C GLN A 309 -18.45 39.37 6.31
N ASP A 310 -18.38 38.20 5.66
CA ASP A 310 -18.58 38.04 4.22
C ASP A 310 -19.84 37.21 3.92
N ASN A 311 -20.91 37.89 3.52
CA ASN A 311 -22.20 37.27 3.20
C ASN A 311 -22.14 36.37 1.96
N GLU A 312 -21.33 36.71 0.96
CA GLU A 312 -21.19 35.89 -0.25
C GLU A 312 -20.49 34.58 0.08
N LEU A 313 -19.41 34.66 0.86
CA LEU A 313 -18.69 33.48 1.34
C LEU A 313 -19.56 32.61 2.24
N LYS A 314 -20.44 33.22 3.04
CA LYS A 314 -21.39 32.50 3.89
C LYS A 314 -22.43 31.73 3.07
N VAL A 315 -22.95 32.32 2.00
CA VAL A 315 -23.85 31.64 1.05
C VAL A 315 -23.13 30.48 0.36
N LEU A 316 -21.90 30.70 -0.09
CA LEU A 316 -21.07 29.67 -0.73
C LEU A 316 -20.81 28.49 0.23
N HIS A 317 -20.41 28.80 1.47
CA HIS A 317 -20.18 27.80 2.50
C HIS A 317 -21.45 27.01 2.84
N THR A 318 -22.60 27.67 2.91
CA THR A 318 -23.89 27.01 3.19
C THR A 318 -24.24 26.02 2.07
N LYS A 319 -24.05 26.41 0.80
CA LYS A 319 -24.25 25.49 -0.34
C LYS A 319 -23.32 24.28 -0.27
N VAL A 320 -22.05 24.49 0.10
CA VAL A 320 -21.08 23.40 0.28
C VAL A 320 -21.53 22.47 1.42
N GLU A 321 -21.93 23.01 2.56
CA GLU A 321 -22.43 22.22 3.70
C GLU A 321 -23.70 21.42 3.35
N ASP A 322 -24.64 22.03 2.64
CA ASP A 322 -25.88 21.39 2.19
C ASP A 322 -25.58 20.23 1.24
N GLU A 323 -24.70 20.42 0.26
CA GLU A 323 -24.35 19.38 -0.70
C GLU A 323 -23.55 18.25 -0.02
N LEU A 324 -22.59 18.58 0.85
CA LEU A 324 -21.86 17.60 1.65
C LEU A 324 -22.75 16.86 2.66
N SER A 325 -23.90 17.41 3.05
CA SER A 325 -24.87 16.72 3.91
C SER A 325 -25.69 15.66 3.15
N ARG A 326 -25.81 15.82 1.82
CA ARG A 326 -26.55 14.90 0.94
C ARG A 326 -25.68 13.75 0.45
N VAL A 327 -24.37 13.98 0.33
CA VAL A 327 -23.39 12.94 0.02
C VAL A 327 -23.06 12.19 1.32
N LYS A 328 -23.27 10.87 1.36
CA LYS A 328 -22.80 10.04 2.48
C LYS A 328 -21.27 9.99 2.43
N ILE A 329 -20.61 10.72 3.32
CA ILE A 329 -19.14 10.77 3.45
C ILE A 329 -18.68 10.00 4.69
#